data_AF-A0A939XR87-F1
#
_entry.id   AF-A0A939XR87-F1
#
_cell.length_a   1.000
_cell.length_b   1.000
_cell.length_c   1.000
_cell.angle_alpha   90.00
_cell.angle_beta   90.00
_cell.angle_gamma   90.00
#
_symmetry.space_group_name_H-M   'P 1'
#
loop_
_entity.id
_entity.type
_entity.pdbx_description
1 polymer ?
#
loop_
_entity_poly.entity_id
_entity_poly.type
_entity_poly.pdbx_seq_one_letter_code
_entity_poly.pdbx_strand_id
1 'polypeptide(L)'
;MKQKLYFCICILLCTMFVATSCDDDWGDRGTARIHITVKDRSAHLDGETVYMFESRHAPDSRFFTPFHADGHAVSDSYGEVTFDVEFSGEDEMYYFAVFDSNDRYIEYVAVTVVDGDTKSVELNLSGVHHGYYTLKSVVNQTLMTIHGLNYAGDANNRNFLTIKLPRNTDRWFYAVSATSQQNVAPNLRFYDALSRCVDIDNGVNSDALSSLYVPAGDIDCNIYLIKDNPNLDVFCDKSGTFEYFTTATRVNINSGIVDVDEPVDEGATWFLGLENPAPDNDIFITIEVCALVWVEE
;
A
#
# COMPACT_ATOMS: atom_id res chain seq x y z
N MET A 1 -70.23 54.39 22.85
CA MET A 1 -70.10 52.91 22.98
C MET A 1 -70.26 52.15 21.64
N LYS A 2 -70.08 52.79 20.46
CA LYS A 2 -70.24 52.14 19.13
C LYS A 2 -68.98 52.12 18.25
N GLN A 3 -67.87 52.73 18.68
CA GLN A 3 -66.63 52.79 17.90
C GLN A 3 -65.60 51.70 18.22
N LYS A 4 -65.77 50.95 19.31
CA LYS A 4 -64.86 49.85 19.67
C LYS A 4 -65.26 48.49 19.07
N LEU A 5 -66.43 48.37 18.44
CA LEU A 5 -66.91 47.12 17.86
C LEU A 5 -66.43 46.88 16.41
N TYR A 6 -66.16 47.96 15.66
CA TYR A 6 -65.67 47.83 14.28
C TYR A 6 -64.17 47.50 14.17
N PHE A 7 -63.39 47.76 15.22
CA PHE A 7 -61.94 47.47 15.19
C PHE A 7 -61.63 45.97 15.43
N CYS A 8 -62.51 45.23 16.11
CA CYS A 8 -62.32 43.79 16.32
C CYS A 8 -62.77 42.94 15.12
N ILE A 9 -63.67 43.44 14.26
CA ILE A 9 -64.15 42.68 13.09
C ILE A 9 -63.13 42.72 11.94
N CYS A 10 -62.32 43.78 11.80
CA CYS A 10 -61.28 43.82 10.77
C CYS A 10 -60.05 42.94 11.09
N ILE A 11 -59.74 42.68 12.37
CA ILE A 11 -58.61 41.80 12.76
C ILE A 11 -58.98 40.32 12.59
N LEU A 12 -60.27 39.96 12.67
CA LEU A 12 -60.73 38.59 12.50
C LEU A 12 -60.95 38.17 11.03
N LEU A 13 -60.92 39.12 10.08
CA LEU A 13 -60.98 38.85 8.64
C LEU A 13 -59.59 38.85 7.96
N CYS A 14 -58.56 39.44 8.58
CA CYS A 14 -57.18 39.38 8.06
C CYS A 14 -56.40 38.14 8.52
N THR A 15 -56.91 37.31 9.43
CA THR A 15 -56.30 36.01 9.78
C THR A 15 -56.79 34.84 8.93
N MET A 16 -57.69 35.07 7.96
CA MET A 16 -58.17 34.03 7.04
C MET A 16 -57.43 33.98 5.69
N PHE A 17 -56.31 34.68 5.54
CA PHE A 17 -55.59 34.73 4.25
C PHE A 17 -54.06 34.68 4.38
N VAL A 18 -53.52 33.78 5.20
CA VAL A 18 -52.24 33.08 4.92
C VAL A 18 -52.29 31.70 5.58
N ALA A 19 -53.27 30.90 5.15
CA ALA A 19 -53.07 29.46 5.06
C ALA A 19 -53.12 29.13 3.57
N THR A 20 -52.15 29.64 2.82
CA THR A 20 -51.66 28.83 1.70
C THR A 20 -51.14 27.58 2.39
N SER A 21 -51.93 26.50 2.38
CA SER A 21 -51.30 25.20 2.46
C SER A 21 -50.34 25.21 1.27
N CYS A 22 -49.07 25.44 1.56
CA CYS A 22 -48.06 24.63 0.93
C CYS A 22 -48.40 23.22 1.41
N ASP A 23 -49.40 22.60 0.76
CA ASP A 23 -49.29 21.19 0.44
C ASP A 23 -48.12 21.18 -0.55
N ASP A 24 -46.92 21.33 0.01
CA ASP A 24 -45.73 20.83 -0.63
C ASP A 24 -46.06 19.36 -0.77
N ASP A 25 -46.46 19.00 -1.98
CA ASP A 25 -46.60 17.65 -2.48
C ASP A 25 -45.18 17.06 -2.43
N TRP A 26 -44.69 16.86 -1.21
CA TRP A 26 -43.53 16.05 -0.89
C TRP A 26 -43.98 14.66 -1.29
N GLY A 27 -43.85 14.34 -2.59
CA GLY A 27 -44.23 13.07 -3.15
C GLY A 27 -43.78 11.96 -2.21
N ASP A 28 -44.68 11.01 -1.95
CA ASP A 28 -44.53 9.96 -0.93
C ASP A 28 -43.08 9.50 -0.83
N ARG A 29 -42.42 9.90 0.27
CA ARG A 29 -41.06 9.47 0.56
C ARG A 29 -41.12 8.06 1.10
N GLY A 30 -40.45 7.15 0.41
CA GLY A 30 -40.24 5.79 0.88
C GLY A 30 -39.22 5.77 2.01
N THR A 31 -39.39 4.82 2.94
CA THR A 31 -38.41 4.53 3.99
C THR A 31 -38.04 3.05 3.96
N ALA A 32 -36.76 2.73 4.20
CA ALA A 32 -36.32 1.35 4.33
C ALA A 32 -35.23 1.21 5.39
N ARG A 33 -35.12 0.01 5.97
CA ARG A 33 -34.07 -0.36 6.92
C ARG A 33 -33.19 -1.45 6.33
N ILE A 34 -31.88 -1.27 6.41
CA ILE A 34 -30.91 -2.20 5.85
C ILE A 34 -29.94 -2.61 6.96
N HIS A 35 -29.90 -3.91 7.24
CA HIS A 35 -28.96 -4.54 8.14
C HIS A 35 -27.81 -5.16 7.34
N ILE A 36 -26.59 -4.74 7.62
CA ILE A 36 -25.37 -5.28 7.03
C ILE A 36 -24.66 -6.12 8.08
N THR A 37 -24.31 -7.36 7.75
CA THR A 37 -23.39 -8.16 8.58
C THR A 37 -22.04 -8.27 7.87
N VAL A 38 -20.99 -7.74 8.50
CA VAL A 38 -19.62 -7.80 8.04
C VAL A 38 -18.96 -9.06 8.59
N LYS A 39 -18.50 -9.92 7.69
CA LYS A 39 -17.86 -11.19 8.04
C LYS A 39 -16.55 -11.36 7.31
N ASP A 40 -15.64 -12.10 7.93
CA ASP A 40 -14.55 -12.79 7.24
C ASP A 40 -14.76 -14.30 7.36
N ARG A 41 -14.97 -14.96 6.23
CA ARG A 41 -15.33 -16.37 6.09
C ARG A 41 -16.61 -16.70 6.86
N SER A 42 -16.48 -16.99 8.15
CA SER A 42 -17.57 -17.31 9.08
C SER A 42 -17.49 -16.54 10.41
N ALA A 43 -16.46 -15.72 10.60
CA ALA A 43 -16.30 -14.87 11.78
C ALA A 43 -16.93 -13.49 11.53
N HIS A 44 -17.55 -12.93 12.56
CA HIS A 44 -18.05 -11.55 12.55
C HIS A 44 -16.91 -10.58 12.81
N LEU A 45 -16.88 -9.45 12.10
CA LEU A 45 -15.81 -8.45 12.21
C LEU A 45 -16.28 -7.19 12.96
N ASP A 46 -15.66 -6.90 14.09
CA ASP A 46 -15.91 -5.72 14.93
C ASP A 46 -15.01 -4.54 14.50
N GLY A 47 -15.55 -3.33 14.48
CA GLY A 47 -14.78 -2.11 14.20
C GLY A 47 -14.61 -1.77 12.71
N GLU A 48 -15.23 -2.52 11.79
CA GLU A 48 -15.16 -2.27 10.35
C GLU A 48 -16.08 -1.12 9.95
N THR A 49 -15.57 -0.18 9.14
CA THR A 49 -16.39 0.94 8.64
C THR A 49 -17.08 0.57 7.34
N VAL A 50 -18.41 0.53 7.36
CA VAL A 50 -19.25 0.34 6.17
C VAL A 50 -19.70 1.71 5.68
N TYR A 51 -19.45 1.98 4.41
CA TYR A 51 -19.86 3.21 3.73
C TYR A 51 -21.06 2.93 2.83
N MET A 52 -22.04 3.82 2.85
CA MET A 52 -23.26 3.77 2.06
C MET A 52 -23.19 4.81 0.93
N PHE A 53 -23.63 4.41 -0.26
CA PHE A 53 -23.66 5.24 -1.45
C PHE A 53 -25.02 5.14 -2.15
N GLU A 54 -25.55 6.28 -2.57
CA GLU A 54 -26.68 6.35 -3.49
C GLU A 54 -26.26 5.89 -4.90
N SER A 55 -27.25 5.56 -5.74
CA SER A 55 -27.01 5.04 -7.10
C SER A 55 -26.11 5.92 -7.99
N ARG A 56 -26.12 7.24 -7.80
CA ARG A 56 -25.27 8.21 -8.51
C ARG A 56 -23.78 8.10 -8.17
N HIS A 57 -23.44 7.45 -7.06
CA HIS A 57 -22.07 7.22 -6.58
C HIS A 57 -21.67 5.74 -6.72
N ALA A 58 -22.25 5.00 -7.68
CA ALA A 58 -21.98 3.57 -7.90
C ALA A 58 -20.48 3.23 -8.10
N PRO A 59 -20.06 1.95 -7.94
CA PRO A 59 -18.67 1.51 -8.02
C PRO A 59 -17.89 1.84 -9.28
N ASP A 60 -18.57 2.06 -10.41
CA ASP A 60 -17.98 2.47 -11.68
C ASP A 60 -17.77 3.99 -11.80
N SER A 61 -18.23 4.75 -10.81
CA SER A 61 -18.05 6.19 -10.73
C SER A 61 -16.76 6.57 -10.00
N ARG A 62 -16.19 7.72 -10.35
CA ARG A 62 -15.07 8.33 -9.61
C ARG A 62 -15.44 8.80 -8.19
N PHE A 63 -16.71 8.71 -7.83
CA PHE A 63 -17.27 9.13 -6.55
C PHE A 63 -17.47 7.95 -5.60
N PHE A 64 -17.11 6.73 -5.99
CA PHE A 64 -17.14 5.58 -5.10
C PHE A 64 -15.89 5.53 -4.23
N THR A 65 -15.78 6.49 -3.31
CA THR A 65 -14.68 6.59 -2.35
C THR A 65 -15.24 6.98 -0.97
N PRO A 66 -14.54 6.66 0.14
CA PRO A 66 -14.98 7.02 1.50
C PRO A 66 -15.35 8.51 1.65
N PHE A 67 -14.61 9.39 0.97
CA PHE A 67 -14.81 10.84 1.01
C PHE A 67 -16.18 11.29 0.45
N HIS A 68 -16.75 10.54 -0.48
CA HIS A 68 -18.00 10.89 -1.17
C HIS A 68 -19.20 10.04 -0.70
N ALA A 69 -19.03 9.23 0.35
CA ALA A 69 -20.10 8.40 0.87
C ALA A 69 -21.28 9.25 1.39
N ASP A 70 -22.51 8.81 1.09
CA ASP A 70 -23.74 9.46 1.54
C ASP A 70 -24.06 9.10 3.01
N GLY A 71 -23.47 8.02 3.53
CA GLY A 71 -23.50 7.65 4.94
C GLY A 71 -22.38 6.68 5.31
N HIS A 72 -22.11 6.50 6.61
CA HIS A 72 -21.21 5.45 7.09
C HIS A 72 -21.57 5.06 8.52
N ALA A 73 -21.19 3.85 8.91
CA ALA A 73 -21.28 3.37 10.28
C ALA A 73 -20.25 2.26 10.53
N VAL A 74 -19.91 2.08 11.81
CA VAL A 74 -18.90 1.10 12.25
C VAL A 74 -19.61 -0.13 12.79
N SER A 75 -19.16 -1.32 12.40
CA SER A 75 -19.71 -2.58 12.86
C SER A 75 -19.47 -2.79 14.36
N ASP A 76 -20.45 -3.38 15.03
CA ASP A 76 -20.35 -3.73 16.44
C ASP A 76 -19.64 -5.08 16.68
N SER A 77 -19.62 -5.56 17.93
CA SER A 77 -19.00 -6.84 18.30
C SER A 77 -19.61 -8.07 17.61
N TYR A 78 -20.77 -7.93 16.97
CA TYR A 78 -21.43 -8.97 16.17
C TYR A 78 -21.26 -8.72 14.66
N GLY A 79 -20.40 -7.77 14.27
CA GLY A 79 -20.18 -7.39 12.90
C GLY A 79 -21.41 -6.76 12.25
N GLU A 80 -22.35 -6.22 13.03
CA GLU A 80 -23.61 -5.69 12.49
C GLU A 80 -23.56 -4.17 12.35
N VAL A 81 -24.12 -3.68 11.25
CA VAL A 81 -24.36 -2.25 10.97
C VAL A 81 -25.80 -2.09 10.49
N THR A 82 -26.47 -1.01 10.90
CA THR A 82 -27.84 -0.71 10.43
C THR A 82 -27.89 0.68 9.81
N PHE A 83 -28.53 0.78 8.64
CA PHE A 83 -28.83 2.02 7.95
C PHE A 83 -30.34 2.19 7.82
N ASP A 84 -30.85 3.36 8.20
CA ASP A 84 -32.20 3.81 7.89
C ASP A 84 -32.11 4.80 6.73
N VAL A 85 -32.79 4.51 5.61
CA VAL A 85 -32.72 5.31 4.38
C VAL A 85 -34.07 5.89 4.01
N GLU A 86 -34.06 7.11 3.47
CA GLU A 86 -35.21 7.79 2.88
C GLU A 86 -34.97 7.97 1.37
N PHE A 87 -35.97 7.67 0.54
CA PHE A 87 -35.87 7.81 -0.92
C PHE A 87 -37.15 8.36 -1.54
N SER A 88 -37.02 8.89 -2.76
CA SER A 88 -38.15 9.37 -3.55
C SER A 88 -38.32 8.51 -4.80
N GLY A 89 -39.29 7.59 -4.78
CA GLY A 89 -39.54 6.67 -5.89
C GLY A 89 -40.27 5.39 -5.46
N GLU A 90 -40.58 4.53 -6.42
CA GLU A 90 -41.13 3.19 -6.14
C GLU A 90 -40.03 2.24 -5.61
N ASP A 91 -38.82 2.35 -6.15
CA ASP A 91 -37.62 1.65 -5.70
C ASP A 91 -36.35 2.53 -5.81
N GLU A 92 -35.34 2.25 -4.98
CA GLU A 92 -34.01 2.86 -5.08
C GLU A 92 -32.90 1.85 -4.77
N MET A 93 -31.74 2.01 -5.41
CA MET A 93 -30.56 1.16 -5.21
C MET A 93 -29.48 1.89 -4.42
N TYR A 94 -29.01 1.23 -3.36
CA TYR A 94 -27.89 1.66 -2.55
C TYR A 94 -26.73 0.67 -2.66
N TYR A 95 -25.51 1.19 -2.53
CA TYR A 95 -24.29 0.38 -2.44
C TYR A 95 -23.69 0.51 -1.06
N PHE A 96 -23.24 -0.60 -0.49
CA PHE A 96 -22.55 -0.66 0.80
C PHE A 96 -21.18 -1.25 0.58
N ALA A 97 -20.12 -0.60 1.06
CA ALA A 97 -18.75 -1.04 0.83
C ALA A 97 -17.87 -0.86 2.07
N VAL A 98 -16.85 -1.72 2.18
CA VAL A 98 -15.72 -1.55 3.10
C VAL A 98 -14.50 -1.19 2.26
N PHE A 99 -13.64 -0.31 2.77
CA PHE A 99 -12.43 0.15 2.09
C PHE A 99 -11.18 -0.16 2.91
N ASP A 100 -10.06 -0.34 2.22
CA ASP A 100 -8.73 -0.46 2.84
C ASP A 100 -8.17 0.92 3.23
N SER A 101 -6.97 0.94 3.81
CA SER A 101 -6.29 2.18 4.22
C SER A 101 -5.85 3.07 3.05
N ASN A 102 -5.94 2.60 1.81
CA ASN A 102 -5.59 3.32 0.59
C ASN A 102 -6.85 3.76 -0.20
N ASP A 103 -8.02 3.78 0.44
CA ASP A 103 -9.31 4.10 -0.18
C ASP A 103 -9.69 3.17 -1.34
N ARG A 104 -9.16 1.94 -1.39
CA ARG A 104 -9.60 0.92 -2.34
C ARG A 104 -10.72 0.10 -1.69
N TYR A 105 -11.86 -0.04 -2.37
CA TYR A 105 -12.93 -0.88 -1.82
C TYR A 105 -12.46 -2.34 -1.79
N ILE A 106 -12.70 -2.99 -0.66
CA ILE A 106 -12.40 -4.39 -0.40
C ILE A 106 -13.50 -5.27 -0.96
N GLU A 107 -14.75 -4.94 -0.61
CA GLU A 107 -15.96 -5.63 -1.03
C GLU A 107 -17.12 -4.64 -1.03
N TYR A 108 -18.12 -4.88 -1.86
CA TYR A 108 -19.37 -4.12 -1.83
C TYR A 108 -20.59 -4.99 -2.13
N VAL A 109 -21.75 -4.54 -1.68
CA VAL A 109 -23.04 -5.15 -1.99
C VAL A 109 -24.01 -4.07 -2.47
N ALA A 110 -24.76 -4.38 -3.53
CA ALA A 110 -25.85 -3.54 -4.00
C ALA A 110 -27.18 -4.04 -3.42
N VAL A 111 -28.00 -3.12 -2.91
CA VAL A 111 -29.31 -3.42 -2.31
C VAL A 111 -30.35 -2.50 -2.94
N THR A 112 -31.34 -3.11 -3.61
CA THR A 112 -32.54 -2.40 -4.05
C THR A 112 -33.61 -2.48 -2.97
N VAL A 113 -34.22 -1.35 -2.62
CA VAL A 113 -35.25 -1.22 -1.60
C VAL A 113 -36.54 -0.62 -2.17
N VAL A 114 -37.67 -1.02 -1.59
CA VAL A 114 -39.01 -0.41 -1.79
C VAL A 114 -39.56 0.09 -0.45
N ASP A 115 -40.59 0.94 -0.45
CA ASP A 115 -41.11 1.55 0.78
C ASP A 115 -41.55 0.50 1.81
N GLY A 116 -41.12 0.68 3.06
CA GLY A 116 -41.35 -0.21 4.18
C GLY A 116 -40.41 -1.43 4.24
N ASP A 117 -39.43 -1.56 3.34
CA ASP A 117 -38.53 -2.71 3.33
C ASP A 117 -37.67 -2.81 4.60
N THR A 118 -37.40 -4.05 5.02
CA THR A 118 -36.29 -4.39 5.89
C THR A 118 -35.44 -5.45 5.21
N LYS A 119 -34.20 -5.12 4.85
CA LYS A 119 -33.26 -6.03 4.19
C LYS A 119 -32.14 -6.43 5.14
N SER A 120 -31.63 -7.65 4.98
CA SER A 120 -30.40 -8.11 5.61
C SER A 120 -29.48 -8.64 4.52
N VAL A 121 -28.26 -8.13 4.45
CA VAL A 121 -27.24 -8.59 3.51
C VAL A 121 -25.90 -8.77 4.21
N GLU A 122 -25.06 -9.63 3.65
CA GLU A 122 -23.73 -9.91 4.20
C GLU A 122 -22.68 -9.27 3.30
N LEU A 123 -21.74 -8.55 3.91
CA LEU A 123 -20.46 -8.19 3.29
C LEU A 123 -19.45 -9.23 3.74
N ASN A 124 -19.16 -10.17 2.85
CA ASN A 124 -18.17 -11.20 3.11
C ASN A 124 -16.81 -10.73 2.61
N LEU A 125 -15.98 -10.28 3.54
CA LEU A 125 -14.62 -9.88 3.29
C LEU A 125 -13.70 -11.10 3.02
N SER A 126 -14.24 -12.33 2.91
CA SER A 126 -13.48 -13.50 2.43
C SER A 126 -13.16 -13.34 0.94
N GLY A 127 -12.08 -12.63 0.67
CA GLY A 127 -11.76 -12.07 -0.64
C GLY A 127 -10.85 -10.83 -0.51
N VAL A 128 -10.81 -10.20 0.68
CA VAL A 128 -9.62 -9.44 1.10
C VAL A 128 -8.46 -10.39 0.92
N HIS A 129 -7.45 -9.97 0.17
CA HIS A 129 -6.19 -10.70 0.06
C HIS A 129 -5.66 -10.90 1.49
N HIS A 130 -5.97 -12.04 2.12
CA HIS A 130 -5.21 -12.57 3.23
C HIS A 130 -3.92 -13.06 2.62
N GLY A 131 -3.10 -12.11 2.23
CA GLY A 131 -1.71 -12.40 2.04
C GLY A 131 -0.96 -12.00 3.27
N TYR A 132 0.25 -12.52 3.37
CA TYR A 132 1.18 -12.08 4.38
C TYR A 132 2.51 -11.75 3.75
N TYR A 133 3.22 -10.84 4.39
CA TYR A 133 4.61 -10.60 4.06
C TYR A 133 5.50 -11.71 4.62
N THR A 134 6.34 -12.23 3.74
CA THR A 134 7.42 -13.14 4.11
C THR A 134 8.74 -12.65 3.55
N LEU A 135 9.82 -12.89 4.28
CA LEU A 135 11.16 -12.60 3.81
C LEU A 135 11.74 -13.79 3.07
N LYS A 136 12.36 -13.56 1.91
CA LYS A 136 13.12 -14.57 1.17
C LYS A 136 14.55 -14.10 0.98
N SER A 137 15.51 -14.99 1.26
CA SER A 137 16.89 -14.77 0.84
C SER A 137 16.96 -14.96 -0.69
N VAL A 138 17.42 -13.93 -1.39
CA VAL A 138 17.59 -13.93 -2.86
C VAL A 138 19.01 -14.29 -3.21
N VAL A 139 19.97 -13.67 -2.52
CA VAL A 139 21.38 -14.01 -2.58
C VAL A 139 21.85 -14.21 -1.15
N ASN A 140 22.20 -15.46 -0.82
CA ASN A 140 22.89 -15.78 0.41
C ASN A 140 24.19 -14.98 0.50
N GLN A 141 24.65 -14.73 1.73
CA GLN A 141 25.90 -14.00 1.96
C GLN A 141 27.02 -14.51 1.05
N THR A 142 27.53 -13.63 0.21
CA THR A 142 28.54 -13.92 -0.79
C THR A 142 29.70 -12.96 -0.65
N LEU A 143 30.92 -13.49 -0.67
CA LEU A 143 32.16 -12.72 -0.68
C LEU A 143 32.70 -12.64 -2.11
N MET A 144 32.90 -11.44 -2.63
CA MET A 144 33.46 -11.19 -3.95
C MET A 144 34.77 -10.42 -3.84
N THR A 145 35.77 -10.84 -4.59
CA THR A 145 37.02 -10.11 -4.77
C THR A 145 36.92 -9.23 -6.00
N ILE A 146 37.20 -7.93 -5.84
CA ILE A 146 37.23 -6.96 -6.93
C ILE A 146 38.63 -6.34 -6.99
N HIS A 147 39.28 -6.44 -8.13
CA HIS A 147 40.70 -6.08 -8.24
C HIS A 147 40.93 -4.56 -8.32
N GLY A 148 42.12 -4.12 -7.93
CA GLY A 148 42.53 -2.72 -8.08
C GLY A 148 42.71 -2.30 -9.55
N LEU A 149 42.52 -1.02 -9.86
CA LEU A 149 42.60 -0.47 -11.23
C LEU A 149 43.94 -0.76 -11.96
N ASN A 150 45.05 -0.81 -11.22
CA ASN A 150 46.41 -0.89 -11.76
C ASN A 150 47.01 -2.30 -11.74
N TYR A 151 46.21 -3.32 -11.42
CA TYR A 151 46.71 -4.69 -11.34
C TYR A 151 47.11 -5.17 -12.75
N ALA A 152 48.36 -5.62 -12.91
CA ALA A 152 48.93 -5.98 -14.21
C ALA A 152 48.30 -7.27 -14.76
N GLY A 153 47.29 -7.16 -15.63
CA GLY A 153 46.60 -8.29 -16.26
C GLY A 153 45.14 -7.98 -16.62
N ASP A 154 44.32 -9.02 -16.84
CA ASP A 154 42.86 -8.99 -17.06
C ASP A 154 42.08 -8.63 -15.78
N ALA A 155 42.65 -7.73 -14.97
CA ALA A 155 42.13 -7.38 -13.68
C ALA A 155 40.92 -6.46 -13.83
N ASN A 156 39.75 -7.05 -13.64
CA ASN A 156 38.51 -6.30 -13.70
C ASN A 156 38.21 -5.67 -12.34
N ASN A 157 38.35 -4.33 -12.28
CA ASN A 157 37.90 -3.55 -11.12
C ASN A 157 36.37 -3.40 -11.08
N ARG A 158 35.65 -4.02 -12.03
CA ARG A 158 34.19 -4.10 -12.06
C ARG A 158 33.76 -5.57 -12.07
N ASN A 159 32.70 -5.87 -11.33
CA ASN A 159 32.04 -7.17 -11.37
C ASN A 159 30.55 -6.94 -11.13
N PHE A 160 29.73 -7.97 -11.18
CA PHE A 160 28.30 -7.83 -10.92
C PHE A 160 27.69 -9.03 -10.23
N LEU A 161 26.56 -8.79 -9.58
CA LEU A 161 25.72 -9.82 -9.00
C LEU A 161 24.34 -9.79 -9.68
N THR A 162 23.90 -10.93 -10.19
CA THR A 162 22.55 -11.08 -10.75
C THR A 162 21.54 -11.32 -9.65
N ILE A 163 20.49 -10.50 -9.61
CA ILE A 163 19.40 -10.55 -8.63
C ILE A 163 18.14 -11.01 -9.36
N LYS A 164 17.69 -12.23 -9.05
CA LYS A 164 16.43 -12.78 -9.58
C LYS A 164 15.37 -12.68 -8.50
N LEU A 165 14.53 -11.65 -8.57
CA LEU A 165 13.51 -11.42 -7.56
C LEU A 165 12.39 -12.47 -7.68
N PRO A 166 11.89 -13.00 -6.54
CA PRO A 166 10.68 -13.82 -6.53
C PRO A 166 9.48 -13.07 -7.15
N ARG A 167 8.47 -13.83 -7.58
CA ARG A 167 7.16 -13.23 -7.87
C ARG A 167 6.59 -12.61 -6.61
N ASN A 168 5.78 -11.56 -6.79
CA ASN A 168 5.14 -10.78 -5.72
C ASN A 168 6.13 -10.15 -4.73
N THR A 169 7.36 -9.86 -5.18
CA THR A 169 8.26 -9.02 -4.40
C THR A 169 7.67 -7.61 -4.32
N ASP A 170 7.38 -7.17 -3.11
CA ASP A 170 6.94 -5.81 -2.80
C ASP A 170 8.16 -4.88 -2.74
N ARG A 171 9.14 -5.25 -1.91
CA ARG A 171 10.40 -4.52 -1.73
C ARG A 171 11.56 -5.48 -1.56
N TRP A 172 12.76 -5.02 -1.83
CA TRP A 172 13.97 -5.81 -1.59
C TRP A 172 15.12 -4.96 -1.10
N PHE A 173 16.06 -5.62 -0.46
CA PHE A 173 17.12 -4.99 0.31
C PHE A 173 18.43 -5.68 0.03
N TYR A 174 19.52 -4.92 0.05
CA TYR A 174 20.85 -5.50 0.12
C TYR A 174 21.65 -4.89 1.27
N ALA A 175 22.39 -5.75 1.96
CA ALA A 175 23.40 -5.33 2.92
C ALA A 175 24.78 -5.55 2.35
N VAL A 176 25.67 -4.60 2.55
CA VAL A 176 27.05 -4.64 2.06
C VAL A 176 28.04 -4.36 3.19
N SER A 177 29.20 -5.00 3.13
CA SER A 177 30.41 -4.57 3.84
C SER A 177 31.64 -4.85 2.98
N ALA A 178 32.51 -3.86 2.80
CA ALA A 178 33.72 -3.93 1.99
C ALA A 178 34.97 -3.87 2.88
N THR A 179 35.89 -4.80 2.63
CA THR A 179 37.13 -4.92 3.42
C THR A 179 38.38 -4.97 2.54
N SER A 180 39.50 -4.48 3.06
CA SER A 180 40.82 -4.51 2.43
C SER A 180 41.51 -5.88 2.55
N GLN A 181 40.99 -6.76 3.42
CA GLN A 181 41.59 -8.07 3.73
C GLN A 181 40.53 -9.18 3.74
N GLN A 182 40.74 -10.21 2.92
CA GLN A 182 39.81 -11.35 2.79
C GLN A 182 39.47 -12.02 4.12
N ASN A 183 40.46 -12.20 4.99
CA ASN A 183 40.32 -12.93 6.26
C ASN A 183 39.53 -12.13 7.32
N VAL A 184 39.18 -10.88 7.03
CA VAL A 184 38.43 -9.98 7.92
C VAL A 184 36.99 -9.78 7.39
N ALA A 185 36.62 -10.42 6.27
CA ALA A 185 35.29 -10.32 5.70
C ALA A 185 34.22 -10.69 6.75
N PRO A 186 33.30 -9.78 7.09
CA PRO A 186 32.40 -9.99 8.20
C PRO A 186 31.25 -10.92 7.83
N ASN A 187 30.62 -11.51 8.86
CA ASN A 187 29.34 -12.19 8.72
C ASN A 187 28.22 -11.15 8.91
N LEU A 188 27.51 -10.81 7.84
CA LEU A 188 26.44 -9.81 7.81
C LEU A 188 25.23 -10.25 8.63
N ARG A 189 24.85 -11.53 8.56
CA ARG A 189 23.62 -12.08 9.15
C ARG A 189 22.39 -11.22 8.84
N PHE A 190 22.32 -10.66 7.64
CA PHE A 190 21.34 -9.64 7.31
C PHE A 190 19.94 -10.22 7.24
N TYR A 191 19.76 -11.41 6.65
CA TYR A 191 18.46 -12.09 6.63
C TYR A 191 17.92 -12.32 8.04
N ASP A 192 18.74 -12.87 8.95
CA ASP A 192 18.35 -13.10 10.35
C ASP A 192 17.93 -11.79 11.04
N ALA A 193 18.64 -10.70 10.73
CA ALA A 193 18.40 -9.40 11.34
C ALA A 193 17.10 -8.78 10.81
N LEU A 194 16.93 -8.77 9.48
CA LEU A 194 15.77 -8.23 8.80
C LEU A 194 14.50 -9.03 9.11
N SER A 195 14.58 -10.36 9.23
CA SER A 195 13.42 -11.21 9.53
C SER A 195 12.78 -10.89 10.88
N ARG A 196 13.52 -10.30 11.82
CA ARG A 196 12.99 -9.85 13.13
C ARG A 196 12.24 -8.51 13.04
N CYS A 197 12.35 -7.83 11.91
CA CYS A 197 11.72 -6.55 11.64
C CYS A 197 10.52 -6.66 10.69
N VAL A 198 10.23 -7.86 10.18
CA VAL A 198 9.08 -8.11 9.30
C VAL A 198 7.84 -8.28 10.18
N ASP A 199 6.90 -7.37 10.00
CA ASP A 199 5.51 -7.52 10.41
C ASP A 199 4.76 -8.28 9.31
N ILE A 200 3.96 -9.27 9.72
CA ILE A 200 3.29 -10.19 8.80
C ILE A 200 2.23 -9.48 7.94
N ASP A 201 1.62 -8.43 8.47
CA ASP A 201 0.53 -7.70 7.83
C ASP A 201 1.06 -6.43 7.13
N ASN A 202 2.11 -5.80 7.69
CA ASN A 202 2.58 -4.47 7.26
C ASN A 202 3.99 -4.48 6.64
N GLY A 203 4.68 -5.62 6.60
CA GLY A 203 6.02 -5.72 6.02
C GLY A 203 7.11 -5.10 6.91
N VAL A 204 8.08 -4.40 6.32
CA VAL A 204 9.20 -3.79 7.08
C VAL A 204 9.00 -2.29 7.23
N ASN A 205 8.98 -1.80 8.47
CA ASN A 205 8.99 -0.37 8.80
C ASN A 205 10.42 0.21 8.68
N SER A 206 10.55 1.41 8.10
CA SER A 206 11.81 2.14 7.94
C SER A 206 12.54 2.39 9.28
N ASP A 207 11.81 2.65 10.37
CA ASP A 207 12.40 2.83 11.70
C ASP A 207 13.10 1.54 12.17
N ALA A 208 12.46 0.39 11.96
CA ALA A 208 13.03 -0.91 12.30
C ALA A 208 14.27 -1.22 11.44
N LEU A 209 14.22 -0.91 10.14
CA LEU A 209 15.35 -1.07 9.23
C LEU A 209 16.57 -0.22 9.65
N SER A 210 16.34 1.03 10.08
CA SER A 210 17.41 1.95 10.52
C SER A 210 18.14 1.49 11.78
N SER A 211 17.51 0.62 12.58
CA SER A 211 18.09 0.06 13.81
C SER A 211 18.97 -1.17 13.56
N LEU A 212 18.95 -1.72 12.34
CA LEU A 212 19.71 -2.92 12.01
C LEU A 212 21.20 -2.61 11.93
N TYR A 213 21.98 -3.45 12.62
CA TYR A 213 23.42 -3.36 12.60
C TYR A 213 24.00 -4.13 11.40
N VAL A 214 24.88 -3.47 10.64
CA VAL A 214 25.75 -4.10 9.64
C VAL A 214 27.21 -3.92 10.08
N PRO A 215 28.04 -4.97 10.07
CA PRO A 215 29.45 -4.86 10.40
C PRO A 215 30.18 -3.83 9.53
N ALA A 216 30.96 -2.97 10.18
CA ALA A 216 31.71 -1.91 9.50
C ALA A 216 32.74 -2.48 8.52
N GLY A 217 32.79 -1.88 7.33
CA GLY A 217 33.89 -2.08 6.38
C GLY A 217 35.04 -1.11 6.67
N ASP A 218 36.21 -1.36 6.09
CA ASP A 218 37.41 -0.53 6.23
C ASP A 218 37.88 0.10 4.91
N ILE A 219 37.20 -0.19 3.81
CA ILE A 219 37.51 0.33 2.47
C ILE A 219 36.23 0.64 1.69
N ASP A 220 36.30 1.67 0.87
CA ASP A 220 35.17 2.12 0.07
C ASP A 220 35.00 1.28 -1.21
N CYS A 221 33.75 1.04 -1.59
CA CYS A 221 33.36 0.46 -2.87
C CYS A 221 32.19 1.24 -3.48
N ASN A 222 31.94 1.02 -4.78
CA ASN A 222 30.74 1.54 -5.44
C ASN A 222 29.81 0.38 -5.79
N ILE A 223 28.51 0.56 -5.55
CA ILE A 223 27.43 -0.34 -5.93
C ILE A 223 26.43 0.42 -6.79
N TYR A 224 26.19 -0.07 -8.00
CA TYR A 224 25.27 0.50 -8.98
C TYR A 224 24.10 -0.46 -9.22
N LEU A 225 22.86 0.02 -9.14
CA LEU A 225 21.69 -0.77 -9.54
C LEU A 225 21.44 -0.59 -11.05
N ILE A 226 21.48 -1.70 -11.80
CA ILE A 226 21.37 -1.76 -13.26
C ILE A 226 20.23 -2.71 -13.65
N LYS A 227 19.39 -2.35 -14.62
CA LYS A 227 18.15 -3.08 -14.95
C LYS A 227 18.29 -4.05 -16.13
N ASP A 228 19.21 -3.83 -17.06
CA ASP A 228 19.27 -4.60 -18.31
C ASP A 228 20.69 -5.02 -18.69
N ASN A 229 20.78 -6.12 -19.46
CA ASN A 229 22.04 -6.68 -19.91
C ASN A 229 22.87 -5.71 -20.79
N PRO A 230 22.28 -4.97 -21.75
CA PRO A 230 23.06 -3.99 -22.52
C PRO A 230 23.76 -2.94 -21.66
N ASN A 231 23.09 -2.38 -20.66
CA ASN A 231 23.70 -1.43 -19.72
C ASN A 231 24.75 -2.10 -18.82
N LEU A 232 24.51 -3.34 -18.41
CA LEU A 232 25.49 -4.13 -17.67
C LEU A 232 26.77 -4.37 -18.49
N ASP A 233 26.64 -4.71 -19.77
CA ASP A 233 27.78 -4.93 -20.67
C ASP A 233 28.60 -3.63 -20.79
N VAL A 234 27.95 -2.46 -20.94
CA VAL A 234 28.64 -1.16 -20.96
C VAL A 234 29.37 -0.89 -19.65
N PHE A 235 28.77 -1.24 -18.51
CA PHE A 235 29.42 -1.14 -17.20
C PHE A 235 30.66 -2.04 -17.12
N CYS A 236 30.53 -3.32 -17.44
CA CYS A 236 31.60 -4.32 -17.34
C CYS A 236 32.75 -4.05 -18.32
N ASP A 237 32.44 -3.70 -19.57
CA ASP A 237 33.41 -3.48 -20.64
C ASP A 237 34.06 -2.10 -20.59
N LYS A 238 33.53 -1.19 -19.74
CA LYS A 238 33.97 0.21 -19.65
C LYS A 238 33.90 0.93 -21.01
N SER A 239 32.95 0.52 -21.85
CA SER A 239 32.87 0.94 -23.25
C SER A 239 32.16 2.28 -23.46
N GLY A 240 31.61 2.87 -22.39
CA GLY A 240 30.94 4.17 -22.45
C GLY A 240 30.24 4.56 -21.14
N THR A 241 29.25 5.44 -21.26
CA THR A 241 28.35 5.81 -20.17
C THR A 241 27.25 4.76 -20.04
N PHE A 242 27.00 4.28 -18.82
CA PHE A 242 25.91 3.35 -18.50
C PHE A 242 24.86 4.04 -17.64
N GLU A 243 23.63 3.53 -17.68
CA GLU A 243 22.53 4.02 -16.85
C GLU A 243 22.41 3.19 -15.56
N TYR A 244 22.01 3.86 -14.47
CA TYR A 244 21.80 3.22 -13.18
C TYR A 244 20.75 3.98 -12.36
N PHE A 245 20.13 3.29 -11.41
CA PHE A 245 19.12 3.85 -10.51
C PHE A 245 19.80 4.49 -9.31
N THR A 246 19.63 5.80 -9.13
CA THR A 246 20.35 6.59 -8.12
C THR A 246 19.88 6.31 -6.69
N THR A 247 18.60 5.99 -6.52
CA THR A 247 17.92 5.66 -5.25
C THR A 247 18.54 4.46 -4.53
N ALA A 248 18.90 3.44 -5.31
CA ALA A 248 19.49 2.19 -4.86
C ALA A 248 20.99 2.06 -5.17
N THR A 249 21.62 3.11 -5.69
CA THR A 249 23.07 3.16 -5.91
C THR A 249 23.76 3.76 -4.70
N ARG A 250 24.95 3.24 -4.35
CA ARG A 250 25.80 3.79 -3.28
C ARG A 250 27.23 3.89 -3.80
N VAL A 251 27.76 5.11 -3.82
CA VAL A 251 29.14 5.43 -4.21
C VAL A 251 29.92 5.71 -2.94
N ASN A 252 31.16 5.21 -2.86
CA ASN A 252 32.03 5.28 -1.69
C ASN A 252 31.37 4.74 -0.40
N ILE A 253 30.72 3.58 -0.50
CA ILE A 253 30.17 2.87 0.66
C ILE A 253 31.18 1.84 1.16
N ASN A 254 31.44 1.83 2.47
CA ASN A 254 32.20 0.76 3.11
C ASN A 254 31.30 -0.27 3.78
N SER A 255 30.09 0.12 4.22
CA SER A 255 29.11 -0.77 4.81
C SER A 255 27.73 -0.11 4.88
N GLY A 256 26.67 -0.91 4.92
CA GLY A 256 25.32 -0.42 5.17
C GLY A 256 24.23 -1.32 4.58
N ILE A 257 22.97 -0.90 4.80
CA ILE A 257 21.77 -1.50 4.23
C ILE A 257 21.20 -0.52 3.22
N VAL A 258 20.73 -1.04 2.10
CA VAL A 258 20.04 -0.27 1.07
C VAL A 258 18.66 -0.87 0.86
N ASP A 259 17.65 -0.03 1.07
CA ASP A 259 16.27 -0.27 0.67
C ASP A 259 16.12 0.08 -0.82
N VAL A 260 15.64 -0.86 -1.60
CA VAL A 260 15.42 -0.70 -3.04
C VAL A 260 13.91 -0.56 -3.27
N ASP A 261 13.45 0.68 -3.18
CA ASP A 261 12.07 1.10 -3.41
C ASP A 261 11.83 1.49 -4.88
N GLU A 262 12.32 0.65 -5.79
CA GLU A 262 12.09 0.80 -7.23
C GLU A 262 10.98 -0.16 -7.67
N PRO A 263 10.06 0.25 -8.57
CA PRO A 263 9.01 -0.63 -9.06
C PRO A 263 9.57 -1.95 -9.60
N VAL A 264 9.17 -3.05 -8.97
CA VAL A 264 9.62 -4.39 -9.36
C VAL A 264 8.67 -4.92 -10.43
N ASP A 265 9.11 -4.94 -11.69
CA ASP A 265 8.38 -5.68 -12.73
C ASP A 265 8.35 -7.17 -12.33
N GLU A 266 7.21 -7.84 -12.51
CA GLU A 266 7.04 -9.22 -12.05
C GLU A 266 8.07 -10.15 -12.72
N GLY A 267 8.91 -10.81 -11.91
CA GLY A 267 9.98 -11.67 -12.40
C GLY A 267 11.18 -10.93 -13.03
N ALA A 268 11.33 -9.64 -12.76
CA ALA A 268 12.48 -8.85 -13.20
C ALA A 268 13.81 -9.45 -12.72
N THR A 269 14.80 -9.36 -13.60
CA THR A 269 16.21 -9.61 -13.25
C THR A 269 16.89 -8.26 -13.12
N TRP A 270 17.51 -8.02 -11.97
CA TRP A 270 18.30 -6.83 -11.69
C TRP A 270 19.78 -7.21 -11.56
N PHE A 271 20.65 -6.21 -11.66
CA PHE A 271 22.08 -6.38 -11.48
C PHE A 271 22.61 -5.35 -10.49
N LEU A 272 23.41 -5.82 -9.54
CA LEU A 272 24.25 -4.95 -8.72
C LEU A 272 25.64 -4.93 -9.34
N GLY A 273 25.96 -3.83 -10.04
CA GLY A 273 27.31 -3.55 -10.53
C GLY A 273 28.20 -3.12 -9.37
N LEU A 274 29.32 -3.80 -9.20
CA LEU A 274 30.28 -3.60 -8.12
C LEU A 274 31.56 -3.04 -8.72
N GLU A 275 32.05 -1.94 -8.17
CA GLU A 275 33.29 -1.33 -8.63
C GLU A 275 34.23 -1.07 -7.45
N ASN A 276 35.50 -1.42 -7.67
CA ASN A 276 36.60 -1.02 -6.84
C ASN A 276 37.16 0.32 -7.35
N PRO A 277 36.98 1.43 -6.61
CA PRO A 277 37.56 2.70 -6.97
C PRO A 277 39.06 2.78 -6.61
N ALA A 278 39.59 1.84 -5.81
CA ALA A 278 40.96 1.86 -5.37
C ALA A 278 41.94 1.43 -6.48
N PRO A 279 43.07 2.14 -6.64
CA PRO A 279 43.99 1.85 -7.74
C PRO A 279 44.84 0.60 -7.52
N ASP A 280 45.34 0.39 -6.31
CA ASP A 280 46.49 -0.49 -6.10
C ASP A 280 46.19 -1.72 -5.24
N ASN A 281 44.96 -1.85 -4.72
CA ASN A 281 44.58 -2.92 -3.81
C ASN A 281 43.29 -3.59 -4.26
N ASP A 282 43.24 -4.91 -4.09
CA ASP A 282 42.01 -5.67 -4.17
C ASP A 282 41.10 -5.33 -2.98
N ILE A 283 39.80 -5.37 -3.20
CA ILE A 283 38.79 -5.26 -2.14
C ILE A 283 37.95 -6.53 -2.09
N PHE A 284 37.43 -6.80 -0.90
CA PHE A 284 36.58 -7.96 -0.63
C PHE A 284 35.21 -7.46 -0.18
N ILE A 285 34.22 -7.57 -1.06
CA ILE A 285 32.86 -7.12 -0.84
C ILE A 285 32.03 -8.31 -0.37
N THR A 286 31.53 -8.24 0.86
CA THR A 286 30.50 -9.15 1.37
C THR A 286 29.14 -8.53 1.09
N ILE A 287 28.25 -9.26 0.44
CA ILE A 287 26.89 -8.81 0.14
C ILE A 287 25.87 -9.90 0.45
N GLU A 288 24.69 -9.50 0.91
CA GLU A 288 23.54 -10.37 1.13
C GLU A 288 22.27 -9.64 0.64
N VAL A 289 21.38 -10.35 -0.04
CA VAL A 289 20.19 -9.76 -0.68
C VAL A 289 18.94 -10.50 -0.22
N CYS A 290 17.95 -9.74 0.26
CA CYS A 290 16.68 -10.26 0.74
C CYS A 290 15.52 -9.57 0.02
N ALA A 291 14.44 -10.30 -0.25
CA ALA A 291 13.20 -9.76 -0.80
C ALA A 291 12.06 -9.96 0.18
N LEU A 292 11.29 -8.90 0.40
CA LEU A 292 10.00 -8.92 1.06
C LEU A 292 8.94 -9.28 0.01
N VAL A 293 8.24 -10.38 0.25
CA VAL A 293 7.32 -10.98 -0.73
C VAL A 293 5.94 -11.05 -0.11
N TRP A 294 4.95 -10.55 -0.85
CA TRP A 294 3.55 -10.78 -0.54
C TRP A 294 3.14 -12.17 -0.99
N VAL A 295 2.63 -12.98 -0.07
CA VAL A 295 2.13 -14.32 -0.34
C VAL A 295 0.64 -14.31 -0.16
N GLU A 296 -0.13 -14.43 -1.25
CA GLU A 296 -1.57 -14.66 -1.19
C GLU A 296 -1.84 -16.07 -0.62
N GLU A 297 -2.74 -16.19 0.36
CA GLU A 297 -3.26 -17.48 0.85
C GLU A 297 -4.27 -18.13 -0.11
#